data_AF-A0A932GGM9-F1
#
_entry.id   AF-A0A932GGM9-F1
#
_cell.length_a   1.000
_cell.length_b   1.000
_cell.length_c   1.000
_cell.angle_alpha   90.00
_cell.angle_beta   90.00
_cell.angle_gamma   90.00
#
_symmetry.space_group_name_H-M   'P 1'
#
loop_
_entity.id
_entity.type
_entity.pdbx_description
1 polymer ?
#
loop_
_entity_poly.entity_id
_entity_poly.type
_entity_poly.pdbx_seq_one_letter_code
_entity_poly.pdbx_strand_id
1 'polypeptide(L)'
;MDFVAGIDIGAKSTKVVILDANQELRGKIAIKTRPDFTAVAKEALDLALQKAGLKEKELSYIATTGFGRYNVPFRDVQITEITCVARGAAFLFPKTHCVLDIGAQSTRAIRVHDGGKVREFRTNDKCAAGAGGFIERAAKYLEVKVEEVGELSIKADKPETISSVCAVLAESEIINHVSSGGTVENIIRGVHISLASRALALIKRAGLEDEVTFVGGVARQKGMVKALEDTLKRKVNVDAEPEMAGALGAALLALRRLEKIRQNGHEPAMKQEARVA
;
A
#
# COMPACT_ATOMS: atom_id res chain seq x y z
N MET A 1 -0.62 -1.82 29.74
CA MET A 1 -0.65 -2.61 28.49
C MET A 1 0.20 -1.84 27.49
N ASP A 2 1.09 -2.52 26.76
CA ASP A 2 1.95 -1.82 25.80
C ASP A 2 1.24 -1.65 24.48
N PHE A 3 1.34 -0.45 23.93
CA PHE A 3 0.83 -0.13 22.61
C PHE A 3 1.97 0.30 21.71
N VAL A 4 1.91 -0.11 20.44
CA VAL A 4 2.87 0.31 19.42
C VAL A 4 2.14 0.90 18.22
N ALA A 5 2.79 1.85 17.55
CA ALA A 5 2.26 2.46 16.34
C ALA A 5 3.12 2.16 15.13
N GLY A 6 2.48 1.89 14.00
CA GLY A 6 3.09 1.85 12.67
C GLY A 6 2.53 2.98 11.82
N ILE A 7 3.39 3.86 11.32
CA ILE A 7 3.03 5.02 10.50
C ILE A 7 3.60 4.83 9.09
N ASP A 8 2.73 4.69 8.09
CA ASP A 8 3.09 4.59 6.67
C ASP A 8 2.79 5.90 5.95
N ILE A 9 3.83 6.66 5.62
CA ILE A 9 3.72 7.94 4.91
C ILE A 9 3.94 7.70 3.42
N GLY A 10 2.85 7.39 2.70
CA GLY A 10 2.86 7.23 1.25
C GLY A 10 2.74 8.57 0.50
N ALA A 11 2.77 8.52 -0.83
CA ALA A 11 2.67 9.73 -1.67
C ALA A 11 1.27 10.38 -1.69
N LYS A 12 0.21 9.59 -1.46
CA LYS A 12 -1.19 10.05 -1.50
C LYS A 12 -1.90 9.95 -0.16
N SER A 13 -1.53 8.96 0.64
CA SER A 13 -2.19 8.66 1.91
C SER A 13 -1.16 8.35 2.99
N THR A 14 -1.37 8.90 4.17
CA THR A 14 -0.66 8.58 5.41
C THR A 14 -1.56 7.68 6.23
N LYS A 15 -1.06 6.50 6.60
CA LYS A 15 -1.82 5.51 7.38
C LYS A 15 -1.17 5.25 8.73
N VAL A 16 -1.98 5.02 9.74
CA VAL A 16 -1.52 4.63 11.08
C VAL A 16 -2.27 3.40 11.53
N VAL A 17 -1.54 2.45 12.13
CA VAL A 17 -2.08 1.30 12.84
C VAL A 17 -1.51 1.30 14.25
N ILE A 18 -2.37 1.10 15.25
CA ILE A 18 -2.00 0.91 16.65
C ILE A 18 -2.37 -0.51 17.04
N LEU A 19 -1.36 -1.25 17.52
CA LEU A 19 -1.52 -2.60 18.05
C LEU A 19 -1.22 -2.61 19.54
N ASP A 20 -1.84 -3.53 20.26
CA ASP A 20 -1.40 -3.89 21.62
C ASP A 20 -0.36 -5.02 21.61
N ALA A 21 0.05 -5.43 22.81
CA ALA A 21 1.00 -6.53 23.03
C ALA A 21 0.56 -7.89 22.46
N ASN A 22 -0.73 -8.11 22.25
CA ASN A 22 -1.29 -9.34 21.69
C ASN A 22 -1.46 -9.26 20.16
N GLN A 23 -0.94 -8.20 19.53
CA GLN A 23 -1.12 -7.90 18.10
C GLN A 23 -2.58 -7.59 17.73
N GLU A 24 -3.42 -7.22 18.70
CA GLU A 24 -4.81 -6.82 18.43
C GLU A 24 -4.85 -5.37 17.96
N LEU A 25 -5.70 -5.11 16.95
CA LEU A 25 -5.93 -3.77 16.43
C LEU A 25 -6.69 -2.93 17.45
N ARG A 26 -6.08 -1.82 17.91
CA ARG A 26 -6.70 -0.86 18.83
C ARG A 26 -7.14 0.42 18.15
N GLY A 27 -6.41 0.86 17.12
CA GLY A 27 -6.74 2.06 16.37
C GLY A 27 -6.16 2.02 14.97
N LYS A 28 -6.86 2.63 14.02
CA LYS A 28 -6.34 2.87 12.68
C LYS A 28 -6.95 4.10 12.02
N ILE A 29 -6.17 4.71 11.14
CA ILE A 29 -6.64 5.77 10.26
C ILE A 29 -5.86 5.74 8.94
N ALA A 30 -6.51 6.23 7.89
CA ALA A 30 -5.86 6.67 6.66
C ALA A 30 -6.35 8.08 6.35
N ILE A 31 -5.42 9.01 6.13
CA ILE A 31 -5.72 10.39 5.73
C ILE A 31 -4.90 10.78 4.50
N LYS A 32 -5.32 11.82 3.78
CA LYS A 32 -4.60 12.32 2.62
C LYS A 32 -3.23 12.89 3.03
N THR A 33 -2.17 12.47 2.35
CA THR A 33 -0.83 13.02 2.55
C THR A 33 -0.77 14.47 2.03
N ARG A 34 -0.12 15.34 2.80
CA ARG A 34 0.16 16.74 2.47
C ARG A 34 1.67 17.00 2.47
N PRO A 35 2.15 18.13 1.91
CA PRO A 35 3.59 18.40 1.79
C PRO A 35 4.35 18.38 3.11
N ASP A 36 3.71 18.81 4.21
CA ASP A 36 4.29 18.69 5.54
C ASP A 36 4.07 17.28 6.09
N PHE A 37 5.07 16.41 5.87
CA PHE A 37 5.06 15.02 6.32
C PHE A 37 5.06 14.86 7.83
N THR A 38 5.66 15.80 8.57
CA THR A 38 5.69 15.75 10.03
C THR A 38 4.30 16.06 10.58
N ALA A 39 3.69 17.15 10.12
CA ALA A 39 2.36 17.56 10.57
C ALA A 39 1.29 16.51 10.22
N VAL A 40 1.30 15.98 8.99
CA VAL A 40 0.31 14.96 8.59
C VAL A 40 0.52 13.63 9.32
N ALA A 41 1.75 13.24 9.62
CA ALA A 41 2.02 12.04 10.42
C ALA A 41 1.51 12.22 11.87
N LYS A 42 1.69 13.42 12.44
CA LYS A 42 1.24 13.74 13.79
C LYS A 42 -0.30 13.73 13.87
N GLU A 43 -0.96 14.41 12.93
CA GLU A 43 -2.42 14.40 12.81
C GLU A 43 -2.98 12.98 12.65
N ALA A 44 -2.38 12.16 11.78
CA ALA A 44 -2.82 10.78 11.61
C ALA A 44 -2.63 9.95 12.90
N LEU A 45 -1.52 10.16 13.62
CA LEU A 45 -1.29 9.47 14.88
C LEU A 45 -2.33 9.87 15.94
N ASP A 46 -2.59 11.16 16.09
CA ASP A 46 -3.53 11.69 17.08
C ASP A 46 -4.97 11.20 16.81
N LEU A 47 -5.39 11.16 15.54
CA LEU A 47 -6.69 10.59 15.14
C LEU A 47 -6.78 9.08 15.41
N ALA A 48 -5.71 8.33 15.17
CA ALA A 48 -5.68 6.89 15.48
C ALA A 48 -5.73 6.62 16.99
N LEU A 49 -5.02 7.44 17.79
CA LEU A 49 -5.04 7.40 19.25
C LEU A 49 -6.44 7.73 19.79
N GLN A 50 -7.09 8.76 19.26
CA GLN A 50 -8.45 9.13 19.63
C GLN A 50 -9.43 7.97 19.38
N LYS A 51 -9.35 7.32 18.21
CA LYS A 51 -10.17 6.14 17.89
C LYS A 51 -9.90 4.95 18.80
N ALA A 52 -8.67 4.82 19.30
CA ALA A 52 -8.28 3.79 20.25
C ALA A 52 -8.64 4.12 21.71
N GLY A 53 -9.04 5.37 22.01
CA GLY A 53 -9.23 5.84 23.38
C GLY A 53 -7.91 5.96 24.16
N LEU A 54 -6.78 6.16 23.46
CA LEU A 54 -5.43 6.18 24.03
C LEU A 54 -4.82 7.58 23.98
N LYS A 55 -3.84 7.81 24.85
CA LYS A 55 -2.95 8.98 24.83
C LYS A 55 -1.59 8.59 24.28
N GLU A 56 -0.88 9.54 23.68
CA GLU A 56 0.45 9.31 23.10
C GLU A 56 1.45 8.72 24.10
N LYS A 57 1.38 9.13 25.38
CA LYS A 57 2.23 8.60 26.47
C LYS A 57 2.06 7.10 26.74
N GLU A 58 1.02 6.48 26.19
CA GLU A 58 0.74 5.04 26.31
C GLU A 58 1.38 4.24 25.16
N LEU A 59 1.91 4.92 24.13
CA LEU A 59 2.71 4.28 23.09
C LEU A 59 4.12 3.98 23.60
N SER A 60 4.49 2.71 23.58
CA SER A 60 5.81 2.22 23.99
C SER A 60 6.83 2.23 22.85
N TYR A 61 6.37 2.23 21.59
CA TYR A 61 7.25 2.22 20.41
C TYR A 61 6.53 2.68 19.13
N ILE A 62 7.20 3.45 18.28
CA ILE A 62 6.67 3.96 17.02
C ILE A 62 7.62 3.60 15.87
N ALA A 63 7.12 2.86 14.89
CA ALA A 63 7.82 2.58 13.64
C ALA A 63 7.23 3.40 12.48
N THR A 64 8.08 3.95 11.63
CA THR A 64 7.67 4.63 10.40
C THR A 64 8.11 3.87 9.16
N THR A 65 7.32 4.00 8.09
CA THR A 65 7.60 3.44 6.78
C THR A 65 7.04 4.31 5.65
N GLY A 66 7.14 3.84 4.42
CA GLY A 66 6.74 4.59 3.24
C GLY A 66 7.79 5.60 2.76
N PHE A 67 7.36 6.47 1.85
CA PHE A 67 8.18 7.51 1.22
C PHE A 67 8.68 8.53 2.24
N GLY A 68 7.81 9.03 3.12
CA GLY A 68 8.13 10.07 4.12
C GLY A 68 8.73 9.55 5.43
N ARG A 69 9.14 8.27 5.51
CA ARG A 69 9.54 7.63 6.77
C ARG A 69 10.64 8.34 7.56
N TYR A 70 11.55 9.04 6.87
CA TYR A 70 12.66 9.76 7.50
C TYR A 70 12.26 11.13 8.07
N ASN A 71 11.12 11.67 7.64
CA ASN A 71 10.69 13.02 7.99
C ASN A 71 10.03 13.11 9.36
N VAL A 72 9.61 11.98 9.95
CA VAL A 72 8.87 11.95 11.22
C VAL A 72 9.84 11.88 12.41
N PRO A 73 10.06 12.97 13.18
CA PRO A 73 11.08 13.01 14.23
C PRO A 73 10.69 12.22 15.49
N PHE A 74 9.39 12.09 15.78
CA PHE A 74 8.85 11.40 16.96
C PHE A 74 8.76 9.88 16.80
N ARG A 75 9.66 9.28 16.00
CA ARG A 75 9.72 7.82 15.77
C ARG A 75 10.84 7.18 16.56
N ASP A 76 10.67 5.90 16.90
CA ASP A 76 11.74 5.09 17.49
C ASP A 76 12.55 4.37 16.40
N VAL A 77 11.93 4.07 15.25
CA VAL A 77 12.58 3.40 14.13
C VAL A 77 11.95 3.74 12.78
N GLN A 78 12.77 3.80 11.73
CA GLN A 78 12.32 3.76 10.35
C GLN A 78 12.61 2.39 9.70
N ILE A 79 11.66 1.88 8.92
CA ILE A 79 11.74 0.58 8.25
C ILE A 79 11.34 0.75 6.79
N THR A 80 11.98 0.00 5.88
CA THR A 80 11.64 0.06 4.46
C THR A 80 10.22 -0.44 4.21
N GLU A 81 9.52 0.23 3.28
CA GLU A 81 8.15 -0.12 2.90
C GLU A 81 8.04 -1.55 2.39
N ILE A 82 9.05 -2.03 1.65
CA ILE A 82 9.14 -3.43 1.20
C ILE A 82 9.05 -4.40 2.39
N THR A 83 9.79 -4.14 3.48
CA THR A 83 9.80 -5.02 4.66
C THR A 83 8.47 -4.96 5.40
N CYS A 84 7.91 -3.75 5.56
CA CYS A 84 6.64 -3.56 6.25
C CYS A 84 5.50 -4.20 5.48
N VAL A 85 5.36 -3.91 4.18
CA VAL A 85 4.30 -4.49 3.35
C VAL A 85 4.40 -6.01 3.28
N ALA A 86 5.60 -6.58 3.13
CA ALA A 86 5.82 -8.03 3.19
C ALA A 86 5.32 -8.62 4.52
N ARG A 87 5.66 -7.97 5.65
CA ARG A 87 5.26 -8.43 6.98
C ARG A 87 3.75 -8.30 7.20
N GLY A 88 3.14 -7.20 6.76
CA GLY A 88 1.71 -6.97 6.87
C GLY A 88 0.90 -7.95 6.02
N ALA A 89 1.31 -8.17 4.76
CA ALA A 89 0.67 -9.13 3.87
C ALA A 89 0.74 -10.57 4.42
N ALA A 90 1.89 -11.00 4.94
CA ALA A 90 2.03 -12.32 5.54
C ALA A 90 1.31 -12.49 6.88
N PHE A 91 1.03 -11.40 7.59
CA PHE A 91 0.18 -11.45 8.78
C PHE A 91 -1.29 -11.66 8.41
N LEU A 92 -1.76 -10.94 7.38
CA LEU A 92 -3.14 -11.06 6.88
C LEU A 92 -3.38 -12.40 6.18
N PHE A 93 -2.39 -12.89 5.44
CA PHE A 93 -2.43 -14.13 4.67
C PHE A 93 -1.17 -14.97 4.96
N PRO A 94 -1.20 -15.83 5.99
CA PRO A 94 -0.01 -16.58 6.46
C PRO A 94 0.67 -17.48 5.43
N LYS A 95 -0.06 -17.87 4.37
CA LYS A 95 0.44 -18.71 3.29
C LYS A 95 0.98 -17.92 2.09
N THR A 96 1.01 -16.58 2.17
CA THR A 96 1.50 -15.76 1.06
C THR A 96 2.99 -15.96 0.84
N HIS A 97 3.39 -16.20 -0.41
CA HIS A 97 4.81 -16.26 -0.83
C HIS A 97 5.17 -15.16 -1.81
N CYS A 98 4.16 -14.47 -2.36
CA CYS A 98 4.33 -13.36 -3.26
C CYS A 98 3.38 -12.22 -2.89
N VAL A 99 3.91 -11.00 -2.82
CA VAL A 99 3.15 -9.79 -2.55
C VAL A 99 3.30 -8.84 -3.74
N LEU A 100 2.16 -8.42 -4.30
CA LEU A 100 2.09 -7.29 -5.20
C LEU A 100 1.56 -6.08 -4.42
N ASP A 101 2.34 -5.01 -4.38
CA ASP A 101 1.96 -3.74 -3.77
C ASP A 101 1.89 -2.68 -4.86
N ILE A 102 0.68 -2.22 -5.17
CA ILE A 102 0.47 -1.16 -6.15
C ILE A 102 -0.09 0.07 -5.43
N GLY A 103 0.81 1.01 -5.20
CA GLY A 103 0.50 2.32 -4.64
C GLY A 103 0.11 3.33 -5.71
N ALA A 104 0.09 4.61 -5.33
CA ALA A 104 -0.23 5.69 -6.25
C ALA A 104 0.87 5.96 -7.28
N GLN A 105 2.15 5.76 -6.93
CA GLN A 105 3.28 6.14 -7.77
C GLN A 105 4.23 4.98 -8.09
N SER A 106 4.17 3.91 -7.32
CA SER A 106 5.08 2.77 -7.41
C SER A 106 4.33 1.45 -7.41
N THR A 107 4.98 0.46 -8.02
CA THR A 107 4.56 -0.94 -7.97
C THR A 107 5.72 -1.80 -7.52
N ARG A 108 5.45 -2.72 -6.60
CA ARG A 108 6.45 -3.62 -6.03
C ARG A 108 5.96 -5.04 -6.12
N ALA A 109 6.84 -5.93 -6.53
CA ALA A 109 6.66 -7.36 -6.44
C ALA A 109 7.68 -7.90 -5.45
N ILE A 110 7.21 -8.60 -4.42
CA ILE A 110 8.03 -9.05 -3.30
C ILE A 110 7.80 -10.54 -3.13
N ARG A 111 8.86 -11.31 -3.21
CA ARG A 111 8.86 -12.72 -2.85
C ARG A 111 9.26 -12.83 -1.38
N VAL A 112 8.50 -13.60 -0.60
CA VAL A 112 8.69 -13.73 0.85
C VAL A 112 8.85 -15.19 1.25
N HIS A 113 9.58 -15.41 2.34
CA HIS A 113 9.53 -16.66 3.09
C HIS A 113 8.31 -16.67 4.02
N ASP A 114 8.02 -17.84 4.59
CA ASP A 114 7.03 -17.98 5.66
C ASP A 114 7.26 -16.95 6.77
N GLY A 115 6.17 -16.31 7.21
CA GLY A 115 6.21 -15.21 8.16
C GLY A 115 6.65 -13.86 7.58
N GLY A 116 6.75 -13.71 6.26
CA GLY A 116 6.88 -12.41 5.59
C GLY A 116 8.29 -11.83 5.56
N LYS A 117 9.34 -12.66 5.73
CA LYS A 117 10.73 -12.22 5.53
C LYS A 117 10.99 -12.08 4.03
N VAL A 118 11.45 -10.91 3.60
CA VAL A 118 11.76 -10.62 2.19
C VAL A 118 12.88 -11.54 1.70
N ARG A 119 12.63 -12.25 0.59
CA ARG A 119 13.61 -13.09 -0.11
C ARG A 119 14.18 -12.37 -1.32
N GLU A 120 13.31 -11.78 -2.12
CA GLU A 120 13.66 -11.07 -3.36
C GLU A 120 12.59 -10.02 -3.63
N PHE A 121 12.95 -8.91 -4.26
CA PHE A 121 11.97 -7.90 -4.66
C PHE A 121 12.35 -7.20 -5.96
N ARG A 122 11.33 -6.71 -6.67
CA ARG A 122 11.47 -5.85 -7.83
C ARG A 122 10.53 -4.66 -7.66
N THR A 123 10.99 -3.47 -8.02
CA THR A 123 10.16 -2.26 -7.97
C THR A 123 10.14 -1.57 -9.31
N ASN A 124 9.07 -0.82 -9.54
CA ASN A 124 8.96 0.17 -10.60
C ASN A 124 8.58 1.51 -9.95
N ASP A 125 9.60 2.22 -9.47
CA ASP A 125 9.44 3.49 -8.73
C ASP A 125 9.73 4.71 -9.62
N LYS A 126 10.27 4.51 -10.83
CA LYS A 126 10.65 5.60 -11.75
C LYS A 126 9.55 5.96 -12.75
N CYS A 127 8.50 5.15 -12.85
CA CYS A 127 7.47 5.31 -13.88
C CYS A 127 6.06 5.15 -13.32
N ALA A 128 5.27 6.23 -13.37
CA ALA A 128 3.87 6.25 -12.94
C ALA A 128 2.95 5.36 -13.78
N ALA A 129 3.39 4.91 -14.96
CA ALA A 129 2.62 4.02 -15.83
C ALA A 129 2.31 2.67 -15.18
N GLY A 130 3.10 2.25 -14.19
CA GLY A 130 2.88 1.00 -13.47
C GLY A 130 1.93 1.08 -12.29
N ALA A 131 1.42 2.26 -11.92
CA ALA A 131 0.82 2.53 -10.61
C ALA A 131 -0.54 3.25 -10.69
N GLY A 132 -1.15 3.51 -9.52
CA GLY A 132 -2.48 4.12 -9.41
C GLY A 132 -2.63 5.50 -10.06
N GLY A 133 -1.55 6.26 -10.18
CA GLY A 133 -1.56 7.55 -10.89
C GLY A 133 -1.96 7.42 -12.37
N PHE A 134 -1.78 6.25 -12.98
CA PHE A 134 -2.30 6.00 -14.33
C PHE A 134 -3.83 5.89 -14.33
N ILE A 135 -4.40 5.20 -13.34
CA ILE A 135 -5.86 5.10 -13.15
C ILE A 135 -6.45 6.49 -12.87
N GLU A 136 -5.82 7.30 -12.02
CA GLU A 136 -6.28 8.65 -11.71
C GLU A 136 -6.34 9.56 -12.95
N ARG A 137 -5.34 9.45 -13.84
CA ARG A 137 -5.31 10.21 -15.11
C ARG A 137 -6.41 9.77 -16.05
N ALA A 138 -6.59 8.46 -16.22
CA ALA A 138 -7.66 7.90 -17.05
C ALA A 138 -9.03 8.34 -16.54
N ALA A 139 -9.28 8.23 -15.23
CA ALA A 139 -10.52 8.65 -14.61
C ALA A 139 -10.79 10.14 -14.83
N LYS A 140 -9.77 10.99 -14.63
CA LYS A 140 -9.88 12.44 -14.87
C LYS A 140 -10.26 12.75 -16.31
N TYR A 141 -9.61 12.11 -17.29
CA TYR A 141 -9.87 12.38 -18.70
C TYR A 141 -11.26 11.88 -19.13
N LEU A 142 -11.68 10.73 -18.61
CA LEU A 142 -13.01 10.16 -18.88
C LEU A 142 -14.12 10.80 -18.03
N GLU A 143 -13.79 11.84 -17.25
CA GLU A 143 -14.70 12.57 -16.36
C GLU A 143 -15.49 11.69 -15.38
N VAL A 144 -14.86 10.61 -14.89
CA VAL A 144 -15.42 9.71 -13.86
C VAL A 144 -14.68 9.82 -12.55
N LYS A 145 -15.35 9.46 -11.44
CA LYS A 145 -14.71 9.42 -10.13
C LYS A 145 -13.81 8.19 -10.03
N VAL A 146 -12.64 8.35 -9.39
CA VAL A 146 -11.67 7.24 -9.23
C VAL A 146 -12.28 6.07 -8.46
N GLU A 147 -13.22 6.34 -7.56
CA GLU A 147 -13.96 5.35 -6.78
C GLU A 147 -14.91 4.49 -7.63
N GLU A 148 -15.36 4.99 -8.78
CA GLU A 148 -16.30 4.32 -9.68
C GLU A 148 -15.57 3.46 -10.74
N VAL A 149 -14.29 3.75 -11.01
CA VAL A 149 -13.46 3.10 -12.04
C VAL A 149 -13.49 1.57 -11.90
N GLY A 150 -13.33 1.05 -10.68
CA GLY A 150 -13.29 -0.38 -10.42
C GLY A 150 -14.56 -1.10 -10.88
N GLU A 151 -15.73 -0.51 -10.62
CA GLU A 151 -17.04 -1.07 -11.00
C GLU A 151 -17.31 -0.90 -12.50
N LEU A 152 -16.99 0.28 -13.06
CA LEU A 152 -17.12 0.53 -14.49
C LEU A 152 -16.30 -0.46 -15.32
N SER A 153 -15.07 -0.73 -14.88
CA SER A 153 -14.20 -1.69 -15.56
C SER A 153 -14.77 -3.10 -15.69
N ILE A 154 -15.60 -3.54 -14.75
CA ILE A 154 -16.15 -4.90 -14.73
C ILE A 154 -17.29 -5.05 -15.75
N LYS A 155 -17.95 -3.94 -16.10
CA LYS A 155 -19.05 -3.89 -17.07
C LYS A 155 -18.57 -3.92 -18.52
N ALA A 156 -17.27 -3.86 -18.76
CA ALA A 156 -16.67 -3.90 -20.08
C ALA A 156 -16.97 -5.23 -20.79
N ASP A 157 -17.44 -5.13 -22.04
CA ASP A 157 -17.75 -6.26 -22.92
C ASP A 157 -16.67 -6.47 -24.00
N LYS A 158 -16.02 -5.39 -24.42
CA LYS A 158 -15.00 -5.37 -25.45
C LYS A 158 -13.87 -4.39 -25.09
N PRO A 159 -12.94 -4.79 -24.21
CA PRO A 159 -11.92 -3.89 -23.68
C PRO A 159 -11.04 -3.28 -24.78
N GLU A 160 -10.77 -1.98 -24.67
CA GLU A 160 -9.84 -1.31 -25.58
C GLU A 160 -8.40 -1.71 -25.27
N THR A 161 -7.57 -1.78 -26.31
CA THR A 161 -6.14 -2.07 -26.11
C THR A 161 -5.39 -0.79 -25.79
N ILE A 162 -4.67 -0.78 -24.66
CA ILE A 162 -3.75 0.30 -24.30
C ILE A 162 -2.31 -0.19 -24.45
N SER A 163 -1.71 0.17 -25.58
CA SER A 163 -0.38 -0.25 -26.03
C SER A 163 0.75 0.59 -25.43
N SER A 164 0.47 1.84 -25.06
CA SER A 164 1.47 2.78 -24.57
C SER A 164 2.11 2.32 -23.26
N VAL A 165 3.46 2.31 -23.23
CA VAL A 165 4.23 2.00 -22.01
C VAL A 165 4.27 3.19 -21.05
N CYS A 166 4.21 4.42 -21.58
CA CYS A 166 4.27 5.66 -20.80
C CYS A 166 2.86 6.14 -20.42
N ALA A 167 2.64 6.52 -19.15
CA ALA A 167 1.36 7.04 -18.67
C ALA A 167 0.91 8.30 -19.42
N VAL A 168 1.86 9.15 -19.84
CA VAL A 168 1.57 10.38 -20.60
C VAL A 168 1.12 10.05 -22.02
N LEU A 169 1.77 9.08 -22.67
CA LEU A 169 1.37 8.65 -24.02
C LEU A 169 0.06 7.85 -23.99
N ALA A 170 -0.16 7.08 -22.92
CA ALA A 170 -1.42 6.37 -22.70
C ALA A 170 -2.61 7.34 -22.53
N GLU A 171 -2.38 8.56 -22.04
CA GLU A 171 -3.41 9.60 -22.00
C GLU A 171 -3.86 9.99 -23.41
N SER A 172 -2.92 10.19 -24.34
CA SER A 172 -3.22 10.43 -25.76
C SER A 172 -3.92 9.23 -26.42
N GLU A 173 -3.56 8.01 -26.05
CA GLU A 173 -4.23 6.80 -26.54
C GLU A 173 -5.69 6.71 -26.02
N ILE A 174 -5.92 7.06 -24.76
CA ILE A 174 -7.28 7.16 -24.19
C ILE A 174 -8.11 8.21 -24.94
N ILE A 175 -7.55 9.40 -25.23
CA ILE A 175 -8.20 10.44 -26.04
C ILE A 175 -8.64 9.88 -27.41
N ASN A 176 -7.76 9.12 -28.06
CA ASN A 176 -8.05 8.54 -29.37
C ASN A 176 -9.16 7.49 -29.30
N HIS A 177 -9.18 6.66 -28.25
CA HIS A 177 -10.24 5.67 -28.04
C HIS A 177 -11.60 6.34 -27.84
N VAL A 178 -11.66 7.40 -27.02
CA VAL A 178 -12.90 8.20 -26.86
C VAL A 178 -13.34 8.78 -28.20
N SER A 179 -12.42 9.39 -28.94
CA SER A 179 -12.71 10.00 -30.26
C SER A 179 -13.16 8.98 -31.30
N SER A 180 -12.75 7.71 -31.15
CA SER A 180 -13.14 6.59 -32.02
C SER A 180 -14.43 5.89 -31.57
N GLY A 181 -15.10 6.39 -30.53
CA GLY A 181 -16.36 5.86 -30.02
C GLY A 181 -16.22 4.74 -28.99
N GLY A 182 -15.03 4.54 -28.41
CA GLY A 182 -14.80 3.60 -27.32
C GLY A 182 -15.59 4.00 -26.07
N THR A 183 -16.22 3.03 -25.40
CA THR A 183 -16.97 3.30 -24.17
C THR A 183 -16.05 3.44 -22.97
N VAL A 184 -16.50 4.18 -21.95
CA VAL A 184 -15.73 4.42 -20.71
C VAL A 184 -15.33 3.11 -20.04
N GLU A 185 -16.26 2.15 -19.96
CA GLU A 185 -16.04 0.82 -19.37
C GLU A 185 -14.92 0.08 -20.09
N ASN A 186 -14.97 0.04 -21.43
CA ASN A 186 -14.01 -0.67 -22.27
C ASN A 186 -12.61 -0.04 -22.22
N ILE A 187 -12.53 1.29 -22.19
CA ILE A 187 -11.26 2.01 -22.05
C ILE A 187 -10.64 1.76 -20.68
N ILE A 188 -11.42 1.89 -19.59
CA ILE A 188 -10.94 1.64 -18.23
C ILE A 188 -10.47 0.19 -18.07
N ARG A 189 -11.20 -0.78 -18.65
CA ARG A 189 -10.79 -2.18 -18.62
C ARG A 189 -9.46 -2.39 -19.36
N GLY A 190 -9.24 -1.70 -20.47
CA GLY A 190 -7.96 -1.63 -21.15
C GLY A 190 -6.82 -1.13 -20.26
N VAL A 191 -7.06 -0.05 -19.51
CA VAL A 191 -6.11 0.52 -18.53
C VAL A 191 -5.74 -0.51 -17.45
N HIS A 192 -6.72 -1.21 -16.88
CA HIS A 192 -6.47 -2.25 -15.87
C HIS A 192 -5.72 -3.45 -16.44
N ILE A 193 -6.06 -3.93 -17.64
CA ILE A 193 -5.33 -5.02 -18.31
C ILE A 193 -3.88 -4.63 -18.56
N SER A 194 -3.64 -3.40 -19.00
CA SER A 194 -2.30 -2.85 -19.24
C SER A 194 -1.47 -2.83 -17.94
N LEU A 195 -2.06 -2.39 -16.82
CA LEU A 195 -1.43 -2.44 -15.50
C LEU A 195 -1.17 -3.87 -15.01
N ALA A 196 -2.13 -4.77 -15.17
CA ALA A 196 -2.02 -6.16 -14.74
C ALA A 196 -0.91 -6.90 -15.49
N SER A 197 -0.77 -6.66 -16.80
CA SER A 197 0.33 -7.21 -17.61
C SER A 197 1.71 -6.75 -17.12
N ARG A 198 1.85 -5.47 -16.75
CA ARG A 198 3.10 -4.93 -16.17
C ARG A 198 3.38 -5.54 -14.79
N ALA A 199 2.36 -5.66 -13.94
CA ALA A 199 2.48 -6.30 -12.63
C ALA A 199 2.91 -7.77 -12.76
N LEU A 200 2.35 -8.51 -13.73
CA LEU A 200 2.75 -9.88 -14.05
C LEU A 200 4.22 -9.99 -14.45
N ALA A 201 4.68 -9.10 -15.34
CA ALA A 201 6.09 -9.09 -15.76
C ALA A 201 7.02 -8.81 -14.57
N LEU A 202 6.64 -7.91 -13.67
CA LEU A 202 7.43 -7.57 -12.49
C LEU A 202 7.50 -8.74 -11.49
N ILE A 203 6.37 -9.37 -11.17
CA ILE A 203 6.33 -10.49 -10.21
C ILE A 203 7.01 -11.75 -10.75
N LYS A 204 6.91 -12.03 -12.05
CA LYS A 204 7.68 -13.12 -12.68
C LYS A 204 9.18 -12.94 -12.48
N ARG A 205 9.69 -11.70 -12.59
CA ARG A 205 11.10 -11.37 -12.35
C ARG A 205 11.53 -11.42 -10.88
N ALA A 206 10.59 -11.27 -9.94
CA ALA A 206 10.83 -11.46 -8.51
C ALA A 206 10.78 -12.94 -8.09
N GLY A 207 10.23 -13.82 -8.94
CA GLY A 207 10.04 -15.24 -8.69
C GLY A 207 8.63 -15.53 -8.22
N LEU A 208 7.66 -15.44 -9.14
CA LEU A 208 6.23 -15.73 -8.90
C LEU A 208 6.03 -17.14 -8.31
N GLU A 209 5.27 -17.21 -7.23
CA GLU A 209 4.80 -18.43 -6.57
C GLU A 209 3.27 -18.52 -6.60
N ASP A 210 2.71 -19.58 -6.01
CA ASP A 210 1.28 -19.90 -6.13
C ASP A 210 0.37 -18.91 -5.43
N GLU A 211 0.65 -18.60 -4.17
CA GLU A 211 -0.17 -17.67 -3.41
C GLU A 211 0.34 -16.23 -3.53
N VAL A 212 -0.48 -15.40 -4.18
CA VAL A 212 -0.21 -13.98 -4.41
C VAL A 212 -1.17 -13.13 -3.59
N THR A 213 -0.64 -12.27 -2.72
CA THR A 213 -1.41 -11.24 -2.02
C THR A 213 -1.24 -9.89 -2.72
N PHE A 214 -2.35 -9.24 -3.02
CA PHE A 214 -2.39 -7.93 -3.64
C PHE A 214 -2.82 -6.85 -2.63
N VAL A 215 -1.94 -5.88 -2.42
CA VAL A 215 -2.07 -4.80 -1.43
C VAL A 215 -1.83 -3.42 -2.07
N GLY A 216 -1.98 -2.37 -1.26
CA GLY A 216 -1.88 -0.99 -1.71
C GLY A 216 -3.22 -0.41 -2.15
N GLY A 217 -3.28 0.90 -2.36
CA GLY A 217 -4.54 1.60 -2.63
C GLY A 217 -5.23 1.14 -3.93
N VAL A 218 -4.47 0.68 -4.91
CA VAL A 218 -5.04 0.19 -6.18
C VAL A 218 -5.77 -1.14 -6.01
N ALA A 219 -5.45 -1.92 -4.97
CA ALA A 219 -6.17 -3.17 -4.69
C ALA A 219 -7.64 -2.96 -4.26
N ARG A 220 -8.05 -1.72 -3.95
CA ARG A 220 -9.46 -1.36 -3.79
C ARG A 220 -10.26 -1.41 -5.09
N GLN A 221 -9.59 -1.30 -6.24
CA GLN A 221 -10.24 -1.30 -7.55
C GLN A 221 -10.59 -2.73 -7.95
N LYS A 222 -11.87 -3.12 -7.80
CA LYS A 222 -12.33 -4.47 -8.15
C LYS A 222 -12.00 -4.85 -9.60
N GLY A 223 -12.10 -3.89 -10.53
CA GLY A 223 -11.68 -4.06 -11.92
C GLY A 223 -10.20 -4.42 -12.10
N MET A 224 -9.32 -3.84 -11.28
CA MET A 224 -7.90 -4.17 -11.26
C MET A 224 -7.65 -5.55 -10.67
N VAL A 225 -8.33 -5.91 -9.57
CA VAL A 225 -8.27 -7.26 -8.99
C VAL A 225 -8.66 -8.29 -10.04
N LYS A 226 -9.80 -8.09 -10.71
CA LYS A 226 -10.28 -8.98 -11.78
C LYS A 226 -9.27 -9.07 -12.94
N ALA A 227 -8.74 -7.94 -13.40
CA ALA A 227 -7.74 -7.94 -14.47
C ALA A 227 -6.46 -8.70 -14.07
N LEU A 228 -6.03 -8.56 -12.82
CA LEU A 228 -4.86 -9.25 -12.29
C LEU A 228 -5.09 -10.77 -12.19
N GLU A 229 -6.26 -11.19 -11.71
CA GLU A 229 -6.64 -12.62 -11.66
C GLU A 229 -6.70 -13.25 -13.05
N ASP A 230 -7.30 -12.56 -14.02
CA ASP A 230 -7.39 -13.03 -15.41
C ASP A 230 -6.00 -13.15 -16.03
N THR A 231 -5.10 -12.20 -15.73
CA THR A 231 -3.73 -12.17 -16.23
C THR A 231 -2.83 -13.23 -15.58
N LEU A 232 -2.97 -13.45 -14.27
CA LEU A 232 -2.22 -14.47 -13.52
C LEU A 232 -2.81 -15.88 -13.67
N LYS A 233 -4.05 -15.99 -14.19
CA LYS A 233 -4.84 -17.23 -14.26
C LYS A 233 -5.01 -17.91 -12.90
N ARG A 234 -5.13 -17.11 -11.83
CA ARG A 234 -5.32 -17.57 -10.44
C ARG A 234 -5.96 -16.45 -9.63
N LYS A 235 -6.58 -16.83 -8.50
CA LYS A 235 -7.10 -15.87 -7.52
C LYS A 235 -5.96 -15.15 -6.81
N VAL A 236 -6.22 -13.92 -6.38
CA VAL A 236 -5.28 -13.16 -5.53
C VAL A 236 -5.95 -12.85 -4.19
N ASN A 237 -5.18 -12.92 -3.13
CA ASN A 237 -5.65 -12.54 -1.80
C ASN A 237 -5.71 -11.01 -1.70
N VAL A 238 -6.84 -10.47 -1.23
CA VAL A 238 -7.02 -9.03 -1.01
C VAL A 238 -7.74 -8.83 0.31
N ASP A 239 -7.17 -8.01 1.18
CA ASP A 239 -7.79 -7.63 2.45
C ASP A 239 -8.90 -6.58 2.23
N ALA A 240 -9.79 -6.40 3.20
CA ALA A 240 -10.82 -5.36 3.14
C ALA A 240 -10.24 -3.93 3.12
N GLU A 241 -9.07 -3.72 3.72
CA GLU A 241 -8.36 -2.44 3.77
C GLU A 241 -6.90 -2.62 3.28
N PRO A 242 -6.71 -2.94 1.99
CA PRO A 242 -5.44 -3.42 1.47
C PRO A 242 -4.32 -2.37 1.52
N GLU A 243 -4.64 -1.08 1.58
CA GLU A 243 -3.64 -0.02 1.75
C GLU A 243 -3.03 0.03 3.15
N MET A 244 -3.64 -0.61 4.14
CA MET A 244 -3.18 -0.58 5.54
C MET A 244 -2.02 -1.55 5.80
N ALA A 245 -1.73 -2.46 4.86
CA ALA A 245 -0.71 -3.51 5.03
C ALA A 245 0.67 -2.96 5.42
N GLY A 246 1.08 -1.81 4.85
CA GLY A 246 2.35 -1.16 5.19
C GLY A 246 2.39 -0.68 6.64
N ALA A 247 1.36 0.05 7.09
CA ALA A 247 1.27 0.53 8.48
C ALA A 247 1.14 -0.62 9.48
N LEU A 248 0.35 -1.66 9.14
CA LEU A 248 0.22 -2.88 9.94
C LEU A 248 1.58 -3.58 10.10
N GLY A 249 2.31 -3.78 9.01
CA GLY A 249 3.64 -4.37 9.05
C GLY A 249 4.63 -3.56 9.86
N ALA A 250 4.57 -2.23 9.79
CA ALA A 250 5.38 -1.35 10.63
C ALA A 250 5.06 -1.55 12.12
N ALA A 251 3.78 -1.61 12.50
CA ALA A 251 3.36 -1.84 13.89
C ALA A 251 3.78 -3.23 14.40
N LEU A 252 3.66 -4.28 13.59
CA LEU A 252 4.12 -5.62 13.94
C LEU A 252 5.65 -5.67 14.17
N LEU A 253 6.41 -4.94 13.35
CA LEU A 253 7.86 -4.85 13.50
C LEU A 253 8.27 -3.96 14.67
N ALA A 254 7.49 -2.92 14.99
CA ALA A 254 7.64 -2.13 16.22
C ALA A 254 7.51 -3.04 17.45
N LEU A 255 6.45 -3.85 17.51
CA LEU A 255 6.22 -4.77 18.63
C LEU A 255 7.39 -5.76 18.79
N ARG A 256 7.80 -6.40 17.68
CA ARG A 256 8.93 -7.35 17.70
C ARG A 256 10.25 -6.70 18.14
N ARG A 257 10.48 -5.43 17.79
CA ARG A 257 11.68 -4.69 18.23
C ARG A 257 11.61 -4.35 19.72
N LEU A 258 10.45 -3.91 20.19
CA LEU A 258 10.20 -3.62 21.61
C LEU A 258 10.45 -4.86 22.47
N GLU A 259 9.94 -6.02 22.06
CA GLU A 259 10.17 -7.31 22.73
C GLU A 259 11.66 -7.65 22.84
N LYS A 260 12.42 -7.49 21.74
CA LYS A 260 13.87 -7.74 21.73
C LYS A 260 14.65 -6.79 22.62
N ILE A 261 14.30 -5.51 22.63
CA ILE A 261 14.94 -4.49 23.46
C ILE A 261 14.80 -4.88 24.94
N ARG A 262 13.59 -5.29 25.35
CA ARG A 262 13.30 -5.73 26.72
C ARG A 262 14.00 -7.04 27.08
N GLN A 263 14.04 -8.01 26.17
CA GLN A 263 14.79 -9.26 26.38
C GLN A 263 16.28 -9.02 26.61
N ASN A 264 16.84 -7.99 25.97
CA ASN A 264 18.23 -7.59 26.16
C ASN A 264 18.46 -6.73 27.42
N GLY A 265 17.46 -6.56 28.29
CA GLY A 265 17.56 -5.78 29.52
C GLY A 265 17.69 -4.27 29.32
N HIS A 266 17.44 -3.77 28.09
CA HIS A 266 17.45 -2.35 27.80
C HIS A 266 16.02 -1.83 27.94
N GLU A 267 15.84 -0.68 28.58
CA GLU A 267 14.59 0.05 28.42
C GLU A 267 14.55 0.61 26.99
N PRO A 268 13.42 0.48 26.25
CA PRO A 268 13.22 1.28 25.05
C PRO A 268 13.43 2.73 25.46
N ALA A 269 14.19 3.50 24.69
CA ALA A 269 14.53 4.89 25.02
C ALA A 269 13.27 5.65 25.46
N MET A 270 13.02 5.71 26.77
CA MET A 270 11.70 6.08 27.26
C MET A 270 11.68 7.58 27.46
N LYS A 271 10.62 8.21 26.93
CA LYS A 271 10.22 9.58 27.20
C LYS A 271 11.35 10.59 26.99
N GLN A 272 11.61 10.95 25.74
CA GLN A 272 11.99 12.33 25.51
C GLN A 272 10.89 13.15 26.17
N GLU A 273 11.19 13.98 27.15
CA GLU A 273 10.29 15.01 27.68
C GLU A 273 9.90 16.05 26.59
N ALA A 274 10.00 15.68 25.31
CA ALA A 274 10.31 16.50 24.15
C ALA A 274 9.87 15.84 22.81
N ARG A 275 8.83 14.99 22.77
CA ARG A 275 8.31 14.50 21.46
C ARG A 275 7.52 15.57 20.70
N VAL A 276 7.05 16.60 21.40
CA VAL A 276 6.61 17.90 20.88
C VAL A 276 6.83 18.93 21.99
N ALA A 277 8.04 19.47 22.11
CA ALA A 277 8.21 20.84 22.57
C ALA A 277 8.37 21.70 21.31
#